data_AF-X1AHB2-F1
#
_entry.id   AF-X1AHB2-F1
#
_cell.length_a   1.000
_cell.length_b   1.000
_cell.length_c   1.000
_cell.angle_alpha   90.00
_cell.angle_beta   90.00
_cell.angle_gamma   90.00
#
_symmetry.space_group_name_H-M   'P 1'
#
loop_
_entity.id
_entity.type
_entity.pdbx_description
1 polymer ?
#
loop_
_entity_poly.entity_id
_entity_poly.type
_entity_poly.pdbx_seq_one_letter_code
_entity_poly.pdbx_strand_id
1 'polypeptide(L)' 'MHDDREAMKSWGDMNGEIDIFVAGVGSGGSLQGIGKLLKEKNPDVKIVAVEPKNSAALLGE' A
#
# COMPACT_ATOMS: atom_id res chain seq x y z
N MET A 1 -6.86 -11.43 -4.09
CA MET A 1 -5.75 -11.70 -3.14
C MET A 1 -4.43 -11.50 -3.89
N HIS A 2 -4.07 -10.25 -4.16
CA HIS A 2 -2.66 -9.89 -4.37
C HIS A 2 -2.11 -9.63 -2.96
N ASP A 3 -0.83 -9.91 -2.72
CA ASP A 3 0.00 -9.20 -1.74
C ASP A 3 0.22 -9.66 -0.28
N ASP A 4 -0.38 -10.74 0.23
CA ASP A 4 -0.06 -11.16 1.62
C ASP A 4 1.43 -11.48 1.83
N ARG A 5 2.09 -12.05 0.81
CA ARG A 5 3.50 -12.44 0.89
C ARG A 5 4.47 -11.27 0.74
N GLU A 6 4.17 -10.33 -0.14
CA GLU A 6 5.03 -9.18 -0.43
C GLU A 6 4.96 -8.13 0.69
N ALA A 7 3.77 -7.90 1.25
CA ALA A 7 3.60 -7.09 2.46
C ALA A 7 4.40 -7.67 3.63
N MET A 8 4.30 -8.98 3.86
CA MET A 8 5.01 -9.66 4.96
C MET A 8 6.52 -9.71 4.74
N LYS A 9 6.97 -9.87 3.49
CA LYS A 9 8.39 -9.78 3.15
C LYS A 9 8.91 -8.37 3.41
N SER A 10 8.21 -7.33 2.93
CA SER A 10 8.62 -5.94 3.14
C SER A 10 8.64 -5.57 4.62
N TRP A 11 7.63 -6.01 5.39
CA TRP A 11 7.61 -5.83 6.84
C TRP A 11 8.79 -6.52 7.53
N GLY A 12 9.09 -7.76 7.17
CA GLY A 12 10.23 -8.50 7.72
C GLY A 12 11.58 -7.90 7.34
N ASP A 13 11.77 -7.54 6.07
CA ASP A 13 12.98 -6.90 5.55
C ASP A 13 13.25 -5.54 6.22
N MET A 14 12.18 -4.86 6.65
CA MET A 14 12.23 -3.58 7.36
C MET A 14 12.25 -3.77 8.89
N ASN A 15 12.44 -4.99 9.42
CA ASN A 15 12.37 -5.30 10.86
C ASN A 15 11.08 -4.82 11.55
N GLY A 16 9.98 -4.68 10.79
CA GLY A 16 8.71 -4.14 11.27
C GLY A 16 8.66 -2.63 11.44
N GLU A 17 9.63 -1.89 10.91
CA GLU A 17 9.72 -0.43 11.02
C GLU A 17 9.28 0.22 9.70
N ILE A 18 7.98 0.13 9.40
CA ILE A 18 7.38 0.85 8.25
C ILE A 18 6.51 1.98 8.78
N ASP A 19 6.92 3.22 8.54
CA ASP A 19 6.12 4.41 8.87
C ASP A 19 5.18 4.82 7.72
N ILE A 20 5.62 4.64 6.48
CA ILE A 20 4.90 5.09 5.28
C ILE A 20 5.03 4.05 4.16
N PHE A 21 3.92 3.69 3.54
CA PHE A 21 3.86 2.86 2.34
C PHE A 21 3.27 3.66 1.17
N VAL A 22 4.00 3.73 0.06
CA VAL A 22 3.62 4.49 -1.15
C VAL A 22 3.52 3.53 -2.33
N ALA A 23 2.37 3.52 -3.02
CA ALA A 23 2.18 2.69 -4.19
C ALA A 23 1.35 3.37 -5.28
N GLY A 24 1.68 3.05 -6.54
CA GLY A 24 0.88 3.44 -7.69
C GLY A 24 -0.50 2.77 -7.66
N VAL A 25 -1.55 3.53 -7.97
CA VAL A 25 -2.91 3.00 -8.08
C VAL A 25 -3.28 2.73 -9.54
N GLY A 26 -3.64 1.48 -9.82
CA GLY A 26 -4.40 1.06 -11.02
C GLY A 26 -5.80 0.61 -10.59
N SER A 27 -5.98 -0.69 -10.37
CA SER A 27 -7.23 -1.25 -9.81
C SER A 27 -7.38 -1.08 -8.29
N GLY A 28 -6.31 -0.64 -7.61
CA GLY A 28 -6.27 -0.48 -6.15
C GLY A 28 -6.03 -1.77 -5.35
N GLY A 29 -5.98 -2.94 -5.99
CA GLY A 29 -5.87 -4.23 -5.30
C GLY A 29 -4.65 -4.37 -4.39
N SER A 30 -3.45 -4.00 -4.86
CA SER A 30 -2.22 -4.05 -4.06
C SER A 30 -2.22 -3.03 -2.92
N LEU A 31 -2.62 -1.79 -3.18
CA LEU A 31 -2.69 -0.75 -2.15
C LEU A 31 -3.65 -1.16 -1.01
N GLN A 32 -4.82 -1.72 -1.34
CA GLN A 32 -5.79 -2.20 -0.35
C GLN A 32 -5.27 -3.44 0.40
N GLY A 33 -4.72 -4.43 -0.32
CA GLY A 33 -4.20 -5.67 0.27
C GLY A 33 -3.04 -5.41 1.23
N ILE A 34 -1.97 -4.79 0.72
CA ILE A 34 -0.79 -4.44 1.52
C ILE A 34 -1.17 -3.47 2.63
N GLY A 35 -1.93 -2.41 2.30
CA GLY A 35 -2.30 -1.38 3.25
C GLY A 35 -3.09 -1.93 4.43
N LYS A 36 -4.01 -2.86 4.20
CA LYS A 36 -4.75 -3.55 5.27
C LYS A 36 -3.81 -4.33 6.19
N LEU A 37 -2.91 -5.13 5.62
CA LEU A 37 -1.96 -5.94 6.40
C LEU A 37 -1.00 -5.08 7.22
N LEU A 38 -0.47 -4.00 6.63
CA LEU A 38 0.39 -3.07 7.36
C LEU A 38 -0.36 -2.40 8.51
N LYS A 39 -1.63 -2.02 8.30
CA LYS A 39 -2.48 -1.45 9.35
C LYS A 39 -2.82 -2.44 10.47
N GLU A 40 -2.92 -3.73 10.16
CA GLU A 40 -3.08 -4.78 11.18
C GLU A 40 -1.80 -4.97 12.03
N LYS A 41 -0.61 -4.68 11.48
CA LYS A 41 0.67 -4.75 12.21
C LYS A 41 0.99 -3.48 12.99
N ASN A 42 0.79 -2.32 12.34
CA ASN A 42 0.95 -1.01 12.93
C ASN A 42 -0.15 -0.07 12.41
N PRO A 43 -1.15 0.29 13.25
CA PRO A 43 -2.24 1.18 12.83
C PRO A 43 -1.76 2.59 12.47
N ASP A 44 -0.56 3.00 12.88
CA ASP A 44 -0.02 4.35 12.63
C ASP A 44 0.65 4.49 11.26
N VAL A 45 0.88 3.38 10.53
CA VAL A 45 1.47 3.41 9.17
C VAL A 45 0.64 4.32 8.25
N LYS A 46 1.29 5.22 7.51
CA LYS A 46 0.60 6.03 6.49
C LYS A 46 0.58 5.31 5.15
N ILE A 47 -0.60 5.21 4.54
CA ILE A 47 -0.76 4.61 3.22
C ILE A 47 -1.02 5.72 2.21
N VAL A 48 -0.18 5.81 1.17
CA VAL A 48 -0.23 6.87 0.16
C VAL A 48 -0.42 6.25 -1.21
N ALA A 49 -1.53 6.60 -1.85
CA ALA A 49 -1.80 6.30 -3.25
C ALA A 49 -1.17 7.37 -4.14
N VAL A 50 -0.49 6.96 -5.21
CA VAL A 50 -0.03 7.88 -6.26
C VAL A 50 -0.63 7.49 -7.59
N GLU A 51 -1.00 8.48 -8.39
CA GLU A 51 -1.47 8.28 -9.76
C GLU A 51 -0.78 9.24 -10.73
N PRO A 52 -0.62 8.86 -12.01
CA PRO A 52 -0.13 9.78 -13.02
C PRO A 52 -1.14 10.91 -13.27
N LYS A 53 -0.65 12.14 -13.40
CA LYS A 53 -1.48 13.33 -13.71
C LYS A 53 -2.40 13.14 -14.92
N ASN A 54 -1.99 12.32 -15.88
CA ASN A 54 -2.64 12.16 -17.19
C ASN A 54 -3.55 10.91 -17.25
N SER A 55 -3.69 10.19 -16.13
CA SER A 55 -4.42 8.93 -16.05
C SER A 55 -4.98 8.79 -14.64
N ALA A 56 -6.09 9.49 -14.38
CA ALA A 56 -6.73 9.53 -13.08
C ALA A 56 -7.59 8.28 -12.86
N ALA A 57 -7.25 7.49 -11.86
CA ALA A 57 -8.06 6.40 -11.32
C ALA A 57 -8.67 6.76 -9.95
N LEU A 58 -8.11 7.75 -9.24
CA LEU A 58 -8.54 8.23 -7.92
C LEU A 58 -9.50 9.42 -8.01
N LEU A 59 -9.24 10.33 -8.95
CA LEU A 59 -10.12 11.42 -9.29
C LEU A 59 -10.94 10.99 -10.51
N GLY A 60 -12.12 10.41 -10.27
CA GLY A 60 -13.11 10.27 -11.35
C GLY A 60 -13.36 11.64 -11.97
N GLU A 61 -13.37 11.73 -13.29
CA GLU A 61 -13.88 12.90 -14.00
C GLU A 61 -15.38 13.08 -13.75
#